data_AF-A0A8H2JJG0-F1
#
_entry.id   AF-A0A8H2JJG0-F1
#
_cell.length_a   1.000
_cell.length_b   1.000
_cell.length_c   1.000
_cell.angle_alpha   90.00
_cell.angle_beta   90.00
_cell.angle_gamma   90.00
#
_symmetry.space_group_name_H-M   'P 1'
#
loop_
_entity.id
_entity.type
_entity.pdbx_description
1 polymer ?
#
loop_
_entity_poly.entity_id
_entity_poly.type
_entity_poly.pdbx_seq_one_letter_code
_entity_poly.pdbx_strand_id
1 'polypeptide(L)'
;FDNGTFIGIETSFFHTRFSNKIVSDYDTNPNQIIYDNINGYAISQGISTNIDFNFPNGLKIITGASLLDNKNIENGRKETPFLTEKFTATWSVSYKIQAIDLNVDYTGNVYSPMQLPLLSALDPRAPESPWYSLQNIQFTYSGL
;
A
#
# COMPACT_ATOMS: atom_id res chain seq x y z
N PHE A 1 -0.91 37.69 8.16
CA PHE A 1 -1.25 36.31 8.58
C PHE A 1 0.07 35.61 8.77
N ASP A 2 0.43 35.35 10.03
CA ASP A 2 1.72 34.78 10.37
C ASP A 2 1.90 33.41 9.74
N ASN A 3 3.09 33.20 9.19
CA ASN A 3 3.62 31.96 8.63
C ASN A 3 3.53 30.84 9.68
N GLY A 4 2.40 30.13 9.72
CA GLY A 4 2.13 29.03 10.65
C GLY A 4 2.40 27.66 10.03
N THR A 5 2.82 26.71 10.85
CA THR A 5 2.86 25.30 10.45
C THR A 5 1.44 24.79 10.26
N PHE A 6 1.16 24.24 9.08
CA PHE A 6 -0.11 23.57 8.81
C PHE A 6 0.04 22.06 8.97
N ILE A 7 -0.90 21.45 9.69
CA ILE A 7 -0.97 20.00 9.90
C ILE A 7 -2.37 19.54 9.49
N GLY A 8 -2.46 18.79 8.41
CA GLY A 8 -3.66 18.07 8.00
C GLY A 8 -3.57 16.62 8.44
N ILE A 9 -4.64 16.08 9.01
CA ILE A 9 -4.76 14.65 9.33
C ILE A 9 -6.10 14.17 8.81
N GLU A 10 -6.08 13.18 7.93
CA GLU A 10 -7.26 12.49 7.45
C GLU A 10 -7.17 11.02 7.84
N THR A 11 -8.24 10.46 8.38
CA THR A 11 -8.32 9.03 8.68
C THR A 11 -9.65 8.48 8.20
N SER A 12 -9.60 7.37 7.49
CA SER A 12 -10.76 6.70 6.91
C SER A 12 -10.82 5.25 7.39
N PHE A 13 -12.02 4.82 7.74
CA PHE A 13 -12.34 3.43 8.02
C PHE A 13 -13.29 2.95 6.93
N PHE A 14 -13.04 1.77 6.37
CA PHE A 14 -13.88 1.25 5.30
C PHE A 14 -14.17 -0.23 5.50
N HIS A 15 -15.36 -0.62 5.06
CA HIS A 15 -15.82 -2.00 5.01
C HIS A 15 -16.68 -2.17 3.77
N THR A 16 -16.25 -3.04 2.87
CA THR A 16 -16.98 -3.35 1.64
C THR A 16 -17.13 -4.86 1.51
N ARG A 17 -18.36 -5.30 1.25
CA ARG A 17 -18.72 -6.70 1.05
C ARG A 17 -19.11 -6.91 -0.41
N PHE A 18 -18.43 -7.84 -1.08
CA PHE A 18 -18.68 -8.20 -2.46
C PHE A 18 -19.36 -9.57 -2.54
N SER A 19 -20.43 -9.67 -3.31
CA SER A 19 -21.03 -10.92 -3.74
C SER A 19 -20.62 -11.24 -5.17
N ASN A 20 -20.51 -12.52 -5.52
CA ASN A 20 -20.23 -12.96 -6.90
C ASN A 20 -18.91 -12.40 -7.49
N LYS A 21 -17.92 -12.10 -6.65
CA LYS A 21 -16.58 -11.66 -7.07
C LYS A 21 -15.86 -12.81 -7.80
N ILE A 22 -15.23 -12.54 -8.93
CA ILE A 22 -14.33 -13.50 -9.58
C ILE A 22 -13.04 -13.58 -8.75
N VAL A 23 -12.69 -14.79 -8.31
CA VAL A 23 -11.49 -15.09 -7.51
C VAL A 23 -10.57 -16.03 -8.28
N SER A 24 -9.28 -16.00 -7.96
CA SER A 24 -8.25 -16.86 -8.55
C SER A 24 -7.86 -17.95 -7.57
N ASP A 25 -7.96 -19.21 -8.00
CA ASP A 25 -7.45 -20.38 -7.29
C ASP A 25 -6.11 -20.79 -7.91
N TYR A 26 -5.06 -20.73 -7.08
CA TYR A 26 -3.70 -21.13 -7.42
C TYR A 26 -3.29 -22.48 -6.81
N ASP A 27 -4.12 -23.05 -5.92
CA ASP A 27 -3.78 -24.21 -5.10
C ASP A 27 -4.32 -25.51 -5.67
N THR A 28 -5.50 -25.53 -6.31
CA THR A 28 -6.12 -26.76 -6.84
C THR A 28 -5.28 -27.42 -7.94
N ASN A 29 -4.70 -26.63 -8.84
CA ASN A 29 -3.79 -27.12 -9.88
C ASN A 29 -2.69 -26.07 -10.15
N PRO A 30 -1.45 -26.29 -9.67
CA PRO A 30 -0.36 -25.33 -9.84
C PRO A 30 0.02 -25.01 -11.30
N ASN A 31 -0.42 -25.82 -12.27
CA ASN A 31 -0.18 -25.58 -13.70
C ASN A 31 -1.27 -24.71 -14.36
N GLN A 32 -2.29 -24.30 -13.62
CA GLN A 32 -3.43 -23.53 -14.12
C GLN A 32 -3.78 -22.42 -13.11
N ILE A 33 -4.27 -21.30 -13.62
CA ILE A 33 -4.92 -20.29 -12.78
C ILE A 33 -6.41 -20.43 -13.05
N ILE A 34 -7.15 -20.92 -12.06
CA ILE A 34 -8.59 -21.18 -12.20
C ILE A 34 -9.33 -19.94 -11.71
N TYR A 35 -10.17 -19.37 -12.59
CA TYR A 35 -11.01 -18.24 -12.24
C TYR A 35 -12.46 -18.71 -12.10
N ASP A 36 -13.07 -18.43 -10.96
CA ASP A 36 -14.48 -18.74 -10.70
C ASP A 36 -15.13 -17.64 -9.85
N ASN A 37 -16.45 -17.60 -9.86
CA ASN A 37 -17.22 -16.76 -8.96
C ASN A 37 -17.19 -17.34 -7.54
N ILE A 38 -16.87 -16.49 -6.57
CA ILE A 38 -16.86 -16.87 -5.16
C ILE A 38 -18.20 -17.46 -4.73
N ASN A 39 -18.19 -18.67 -4.20
CA ASN A 39 -19.36 -19.33 -3.63
C ASN A 39 -19.55 -18.87 -2.17
N GLY A 40 -19.84 -17.58 -2.02
CA GLY A 40 -19.90 -16.89 -0.74
C GLY A 40 -19.80 -15.38 -0.91
N TYR A 41 -18.87 -14.75 -0.20
CA TYR A 41 -18.63 -13.31 -0.30
C TYR A 41 -17.20 -12.94 0.06
N ALA A 42 -16.71 -11.84 -0.51
CA ALA A 42 -15.43 -11.27 -0.17
C ALA A 42 -15.61 -10.00 0.67
N ILE A 43 -14.69 -9.76 1.58
CA ILE A 43 -14.61 -8.54 2.39
C ILE A 43 -13.32 -7.80 2.00
N SER A 44 -13.44 -6.50 1.75
CA SER A 44 -12.33 -5.55 1.70
C SER A 44 -12.56 -4.52 2.79
N GLN A 45 -11.72 -4.51 3.81
CA GLN A 45 -11.86 -3.60 4.94
C GLN A 45 -10.51 -3.17 5.46
N GLY A 46 -10.48 -2.04 6.17
CA GLY A 46 -9.23 -1.50 6.67
C GLY A 46 -9.38 -0.11 7.27
N ILE A 47 -8.23 0.40 7.69
CA ILE A 47 -8.04 1.77 8.15
C ILE A 47 -6.92 2.39 7.32
N SER A 48 -7.12 3.63 6.88
CA SER A 48 -6.11 4.42 6.19
C SER A 48 -5.99 5.78 6.85
N THR A 49 -4.76 6.29 6.97
CA THR A 49 -4.48 7.60 7.54
C THR A 49 -3.47 8.32 6.65
N ASN A 50 -3.75 9.58 6.32
CA ASN A 50 -2.83 10.49 5.64
C ASN A 50 -2.57 11.71 6.53
N ILE A 51 -1.32 12.15 6.57
CA ILE A 51 -0.87 13.28 7.37
C ILE A 51 -0.03 14.21 6.50
N ASP A 52 -0.40 15.50 6.48
CA ASP A 52 0.24 16.56 5.72
C ASP A 52 0.84 17.60 6.66
N PHE A 53 2.16 17.63 6.78
CA PHE A 53 2.88 18.71 7.46
C PHE A 53 3.42 19.70 6.44
N ASN A 54 3.08 20.98 6.59
CA ASN A 54 3.64 22.07 5.79
C ASN A 54 4.24 23.10 6.74
N PHE A 55 5.57 23.23 6.72
CA PHE A 55 6.29 24.16 7.55
C PHE A 55 6.62 25.45 6.77
N PRO A 56 6.63 26.62 7.42
CA PRO A 56 6.93 27.87 6.75
C PRO A 56 8.36 28.00 6.23
N ASN A 57 9.28 27.17 6.72
CA ASN A 57 10.68 27.14 6.29
C ASN A 57 10.91 26.43 4.95
N GLY A 58 9.84 26.05 4.24
CA GLY A 58 9.91 25.35 2.95
C GLY A 58 9.99 23.82 3.05
N LEU A 59 9.90 23.25 4.25
CA LEU A 59 9.78 21.80 4.46
C LEU A 59 8.32 21.37 4.36
N LYS A 60 8.05 20.35 3.55
CA LYS A 60 6.77 19.69 3.42
C LYS A 60 6.96 18.19 3.60
N ILE A 61 6.13 17.58 4.44
CA ILE A 61 6.13 16.14 4.68
C ILE A 61 4.70 15.64 4.50
N ILE A 62 4.52 14.69 3.59
CA ILE A 62 3.26 13.95 3.43
C ILE A 62 3.58 12.50 3.79
N THR A 63 2.78 11.89 4.65
CA THR A 63 2.89 10.46 4.95
C THR A 63 1.50 9.83 4.98
N GLY A 64 1.39 8.66 4.37
CA GLY A 64 0.18 7.85 4.33
C GLY A 64 0.46 6.43 4.78
N ALA A 65 -0.46 5.82 5.50
CA ALA A 65 -0.39 4.41 5.87
C ALA A 65 -1.78 3.77 5.84
N SER A 66 -1.84 2.52 5.38
CA SER A 66 -3.07 1.73 5.33
C SER A 66 -2.84 0.35 5.92
N LEU A 67 -3.75 -0.07 6.79
CA LEU A 67 -3.88 -1.44 7.27
C LEU A 67 -5.09 -2.08 6.60
N LEU A 68 -4.88 -3.21 5.95
CA LEU A 68 -5.85 -3.91 5.11
C LEU A 68 -6.14 -5.30 5.69
N ASP A 69 -7.41 -5.68 5.69
CA ASP A 69 -7.89 -6.98 6.14
C ASP A 69 -8.84 -7.59 5.09
N ASN A 70 -8.25 -7.95 3.95
CA ASN A 70 -8.98 -8.50 2.81
C ASN A 70 -9.17 -10.01 2.97
N LYS A 71 -10.41 -10.49 2.78
CA LYS A 71 -10.79 -11.89 3.00
C LYS A 71 -11.74 -12.39 1.93
N ASN A 72 -11.53 -13.61 1.48
CA ASN A 72 -12.54 -14.40 0.79
C ASN A 72 -13.18 -15.35 1.80
N ILE A 73 -14.51 -15.43 1.81
CA ILE A 73 -15.26 -16.30 2.72
C ILE A 73 -16.10 -17.25 1.89
N GLU A 74 -15.72 -18.53 1.91
CA GLU A 74 -16.38 -19.62 1.17
C GLU A 74 -16.56 -20.83 2.09
N ASN A 75 -17.74 -21.44 2.07
CA ASN A 75 -18.04 -22.65 2.85
C ASN A 75 -17.66 -22.54 4.35
N GLY A 76 -17.74 -21.34 4.93
CA GLY A 76 -17.37 -21.06 6.33
C GLY A 76 -15.87 -20.91 6.61
N ARG A 77 -15.00 -21.08 5.60
CA ARG A 77 -13.55 -20.82 5.69
C ARG A 77 -13.26 -19.39 5.28
N LYS A 78 -12.30 -18.77 5.98
CA LYS A 78 -11.80 -17.43 5.70
C LYS A 78 -10.37 -17.55 5.20
N GLU A 79 -10.12 -16.98 4.04
CA GLU A 79 -8.81 -17.02 3.40
C GLU A 79 -8.38 -15.62 3.00
N THR A 80 -7.09 -15.32 3.14
CA THR A 80 -6.52 -14.08 2.62
C THR A 80 -6.20 -14.29 1.15
N PRO A 81 -6.68 -13.44 0.23
CA PRO A 81 -6.34 -13.59 -1.18
C PRO A 81 -4.83 -13.50 -1.40
N PHE A 82 -4.32 -14.31 -2.34
CA PHE A 82 -2.94 -14.19 -2.83
C PHE A 82 -2.63 -12.78 -3.33
N LEU A 83 -1.34 -12.42 -3.30
CA LEU A 83 -0.83 -11.15 -3.82
C LEU A 83 -1.51 -9.91 -3.21
N THR A 84 -1.97 -10.03 -1.96
CA THR A 84 -2.60 -8.93 -1.22
C THR A 84 -1.80 -8.65 0.04
N GLU A 85 -1.30 -7.42 0.14
CA GLU A 85 -0.64 -6.91 1.32
C GLU A 85 -1.62 -6.60 2.45
N LYS A 86 -1.14 -6.66 3.70
CA LYS A 86 -1.90 -6.29 4.90
C LYS A 86 -1.54 -4.89 5.39
N PHE A 87 -0.40 -4.37 4.97
CA PHE A 87 0.04 -3.03 5.31
C PHE A 87 0.78 -2.40 4.13
N THR A 88 0.49 -1.13 3.90
CA THR A 88 1.22 -0.29 2.96
C THR A 88 1.41 1.09 3.57
N ALA A 89 2.54 1.72 3.30
CA ALA A 89 2.77 3.12 3.64
C ALA A 89 3.54 3.83 2.54
N THR A 90 3.29 5.13 2.41
CA THR A 90 3.94 6.03 1.48
C THR A 90 4.37 7.30 2.20
N TRP A 91 5.46 7.91 1.74
CA TRP A 91 5.88 9.20 2.25
C TRP A 91 6.53 10.03 1.16
N SER A 92 6.47 11.34 1.36
CA SER A 92 7.12 12.35 0.55
C SER A 92 7.64 13.44 1.47
N VAL A 93 8.93 13.75 1.35
CA VAL A 93 9.60 14.84 2.05
C VAL A 93 10.17 15.77 0.99
N SER A 94 9.65 16.98 0.92
CA SER A 94 10.10 18.01 0.00
C SER A 94 10.69 19.17 0.78
N TYR A 95 11.86 19.66 0.37
CA TYR A 95 12.50 20.82 0.98
C TYR A 95 12.99 21.80 -0.08
N LYS A 96 12.50 23.05 -0.02
CA LYS A 96 12.96 24.14 -0.89
C LYS A 96 14.08 24.94 -0.21
N ILE A 97 15.28 24.82 -0.76
CA ILE A 97 16.44 25.62 -0.36
C ILE A 97 16.39 26.95 -1.12
N GLN A 98 15.79 27.97 -0.50
CA GLN A 98 15.54 29.27 -1.15
C GLN A 98 16.83 29.97 -1.62
N ALA A 99 17.94 29.81 -0.89
CA ALA A 99 19.21 30.51 -1.20
C ALA A 99 19.84 30.10 -2.54
N ILE A 100 19.49 28.92 -3.08
CA ILE A 100 20.08 28.35 -4.32
C ILE A 100 19.01 27.87 -5.30
N ASP A 101 17.75 28.29 -5.13
CA ASP A 101 16.61 27.90 -5.97
C ASP A 101 16.44 26.39 -6.20
N LEU A 102 16.93 25.56 -5.29
CA LEU A 102 16.91 24.09 -5.39
C LEU A 102 15.79 23.50 -4.54
N ASN A 103 14.97 22.63 -5.14
CA ASN A 103 14.05 21.76 -4.43
C ASN A 103 14.64 20.34 -4.36
N VAL A 104 14.57 19.73 -3.18
CA VAL A 104 14.96 18.34 -2.96
C VAL A 104 13.74 17.57 -2.53
N ASP A 105 13.41 16.52 -3.27
CA ASP A 105 12.27 15.65 -2.99
C ASP A 105 12.77 14.23 -2.70
N TYR A 106 12.39 13.70 -1.54
CA TYR A 106 12.62 12.31 -1.16
C TYR A 106 11.27 11.62 -0.99
N THR A 107 11.01 10.60 -1.81
CA THR A 107 9.76 9.84 -1.74
C THR A 107 10.04 8.37 -1.54
N GLY A 108 9.12 7.69 -0.87
CA GLY A 108 9.22 6.26 -0.71
C GLY A 108 7.88 5.61 -0.44
N ASN A 109 7.89 4.29 -0.60
CA ASN A 109 6.79 3.43 -0.22
C ASN A 109 7.30 2.14 0.41
N VAL A 110 6.44 1.47 1.15
CA VAL A 110 6.71 0.15 1.72
C VAL A 110 5.46 -0.71 1.67
N TYR A 111 5.64 -1.99 1.34
CA TYR A 111 4.60 -3.02 1.35
C TYR A 111 4.98 -4.14 2.30
N SER A 112 4.01 -4.63 3.07
CA SER A 112 4.16 -5.81 3.91
C SER A 112 4.24 -7.09 3.05
N PRO A 113 4.76 -8.20 3.62
CA PRO A 113 4.64 -9.52 3.05
C PRO A 113 3.23 -9.84 2.54
N MET A 114 3.16 -10.47 1.37
CA MET A 114 1.95 -11.00 0.75
C MET A 114 2.14 -12.49 0.44
N GLN A 115 1.04 -13.25 0.41
CA GLN A 115 1.10 -14.66 0.01
C GLN A 115 1.40 -14.79 -1.49
N LEU A 116 2.32 -15.68 -1.82
CA LEU A 116 2.77 -15.96 -3.18
C LEU A 116 2.34 -17.38 -3.59
N PRO A 117 1.84 -17.59 -4.82
CA PRO A 117 1.50 -18.92 -5.29
C PRO A 117 2.78 -19.76 -5.53
N LEU A 118 2.82 -20.95 -4.92
CA LEU A 118 3.90 -21.91 -5.06
C LEU A 118 3.55 -22.99 -6.08
N LEU A 119 4.57 -23.53 -6.76
CA LEU A 119 4.36 -24.58 -7.77
C LEU A 119 4.07 -25.95 -7.13
N SER A 120 4.68 -26.22 -5.96
CA SER A 120 4.49 -27.46 -5.20
C SER A 120 5.09 -27.31 -3.80
N ALA A 121 4.91 -28.32 -2.94
CA ALA A 121 5.58 -28.38 -1.63
C ALA A 121 7.13 -28.44 -1.72
N LEU A 122 7.68 -28.74 -2.90
CA LEU A 122 9.13 -28.76 -3.16
C LEU A 122 9.65 -27.45 -3.78
N ASP A 123 8.77 -26.45 -3.97
CA ASP A 123 9.18 -25.15 -4.47
C ASP A 123 10.14 -24.49 -3.46
N PRO A 124 11.37 -24.11 -3.87
CA PRO A 124 12.34 -23.51 -2.96
C PRO A 124 12.02 -22.05 -2.61
N ARG A 125 11.04 -21.42 -3.28
CA ARG A 125 10.62 -20.05 -3.00
C ARG A 125 9.85 -19.96 -1.70
N ALA A 126 9.98 -18.83 -1.02
CA ALA A 126 9.18 -18.57 0.17
C ALA A 126 7.69 -18.41 -0.20
N PRO A 127 6.75 -18.93 0.62
CA PRO A 127 5.31 -18.76 0.41
C PRO A 127 4.83 -17.32 0.65
N GLU A 128 5.65 -16.47 1.28
CA GLU A 128 5.38 -15.05 1.46
C GLU A 128 6.51 -14.20 0.88
N SER A 129 6.15 -13.05 0.30
CA SER A 129 7.14 -12.07 -0.15
C SER A 129 7.85 -11.44 1.05
N PRO A 130 9.10 -10.97 0.89
CA PRO A 130 9.70 -10.11 1.89
C PRO A 130 8.98 -8.75 1.94
N TRP A 131 9.32 -7.94 2.95
CA TRP A 131 9.05 -6.51 2.91
C TRP A 131 9.74 -5.89 1.70
N TYR A 132 9.00 -5.08 0.95
CA TYR A 132 9.54 -4.39 -0.22
C TYR A 132 9.35 -2.89 -0.07
N SER A 133 10.39 -2.13 -0.41
CA SER A 133 10.36 -0.68 -0.34
C SER A 133 11.13 -0.09 -1.50
N LEU A 134 10.57 0.96 -2.09
CA LEU A 134 11.20 1.73 -3.14
C LEU A 134 11.42 3.17 -2.65
N GLN A 135 12.59 3.71 -2.95
CA GLN A 135 13.06 5.01 -2.47
C GLN A 135 13.55 5.82 -3.66
N ASN A 136 13.10 7.07 -3.76
CA ASN A 136 13.50 7.98 -4.83
C ASN A 136 14.01 9.29 -4.25
N ILE A 137 15.00 9.87 -4.91
CA ILE A 137 15.50 11.22 -4.62
C ILE A 137 15.47 12.00 -5.93
N GLN A 138 14.86 13.18 -5.92
CA GLN A 138 14.81 14.10 -7.05
C GLN A 138 15.34 15.47 -6.63
N PHE A 139 16.08 16.09 -7.55
CA PHE A 139 16.56 17.47 -7.43
C PHE A 139 15.94 18.30 -8.54
N THR A 140 15.27 19.39 -8.20
CA THR A 140 14.66 20.31 -9.15
C THR A 140 15.22 21.71 -8.94
N TYR A 141 15.98 22.22 -9.92
CA TYR A 141 16.51 23.58 -9.91
C TYR A 141 15.57 24.51 -10.69
N SER A 142 15.21 25.66 -10.11
CA SER A 142 14.27 26.63 -10.71
C SER A 142 14.91 27.99 -11.03
N GLY A 143 16.23 28.12 -10.89
CA GLY A 143 16.93 29.35 -11.25
C GLY A 143 16.99 29.52 -12.78
N LEU A 144 16.81 30.76 -13.22
CA LEU A 144 17.16 31.24 -14.57
C LEU A 144 18.64 31.60 -14.63
#